data_AF-A0A7Z8Y0T7-F1
#
_entry.id   AF-A0A7Z8Y0T7-F1
#
_cell.length_a   1.000
_cell.length_b   1.000
_cell.length_c   1.000
_cell.angle_alpha   90.00
_cell.angle_beta   90.00
_cell.angle_gamma   90.00
#
_symmetry.space_group_name_H-M   'P 1'
#
loop_
_entity.id
_entity.type
_entity.pdbx_description
1 polymer ?
#
loop_
_entity_poly.entity_id
_entity_poly.type
_entity_poly.pdbx_seq_one_letter_code
_entity_poly.pdbx_strand_id
1 'polypeptide(L)'
;MMDTRIVSWALGIWASVTFLLCVVYGLIAPENLHAQALLEQLLPAFQWLTWPGFLLGLAESFLYGAYAGLVFCPVYNWLNRRWGRG
;
A
#
# COMPACT_ATOMS: atom_id res chain seq x y z
N MET A 1 6.59 12.34 -19.51
CA MET A 1 6.95 12.41 -18.07
C MET A 1 5.72 12.02 -17.28
N MET A 2 5.86 11.08 -16.33
CA MET A 2 4.72 10.67 -15.49
C MET A 2 4.36 11.80 -14.55
N ASP A 3 3.07 12.07 -14.41
CA ASP A 3 2.54 13.04 -13.46
C ASP A 3 2.55 12.42 -12.06
N THR A 4 3.44 12.93 -11.20
CA THR A 4 3.64 12.43 -9.84
C THR A 4 2.35 12.43 -9.03
N ARG A 5 1.47 13.43 -9.23
CA ARG A 5 0.23 13.52 -8.46
C ARG A 5 -0.71 12.38 -8.82
N ILE A 6 -0.96 12.18 -10.12
CA ILE A 6 -1.89 11.14 -10.59
C ILE A 6 -1.39 9.76 -10.16
N VAL A 7 -0.09 9.50 -10.26
CA VAL A 7 0.50 8.20 -9.92
C VAL A 7 0.49 7.94 -8.42
N SER A 8 0.75 8.95 -7.59
CA SER A 8 0.61 8.85 -6.13
C SER A 8 -0.83 8.52 -5.72
N TRP A 9 -1.82 9.21 -6.28
CA TRP A 9 -3.23 8.92 -5.98
C TRP A 9 -3.65 7.53 -6.47
N ALA A 10 -3.21 7.12 -7.68
CA ALA A 10 -3.51 5.81 -8.23
C ALA A 10 -2.91 4.67 -7.39
N LEU A 11 -1.64 4.79 -6.98
CA LEU A 11 -0.98 3.78 -6.13
C LEU A 11 -1.53 3.77 -4.71
N GLY A 12 -1.90 4.93 -4.15
CA GLY A 12 -2.61 5.00 -2.87
C GLY A 12 -3.93 4.25 -2.90
N ILE A 13 -4.78 4.50 -3.91
CA ILE A 13 -6.07 3.81 -4.07
C ILE A 13 -5.85 2.31 -4.30
N TRP A 14 -4.92 1.93 -5.15
CA TRP A 14 -4.60 0.52 -5.42
C TRP A 14 -4.14 -0.22 -4.15
N ALA A 15 -3.29 0.41 -3.34
CA ALA A 15 -2.85 -0.15 -2.07
C ALA A 15 -4.02 -0.29 -1.08
N SER A 16 -4.91 0.70 -1.00
CA SER A 16 -6.13 0.61 -0.17
C SER A 16 -7.06 -0.51 -0.60
N VAL A 17 -7.30 -0.69 -1.90
CA VAL A 17 -8.13 -1.80 -2.40
C VAL A 17 -7.49 -3.15 -2.08
N THR A 18 -6.17 -3.27 -2.27
CA THR A 18 -5.43 -4.49 -1.94
C THR A 18 -5.50 -4.79 -0.44
N PHE A 19 -5.39 -3.78 0.42
CA PHE A 19 -5.58 -3.92 1.87
C PHE A 19 -6.98 -4.46 2.21
N LEU A 20 -8.04 -3.91 1.60
CA LEU A 20 -9.41 -4.42 1.82
C LEU A 20 -9.54 -5.88 1.40
N LEU A 21 -8.96 -6.27 0.25
CA LEU A 21 -8.92 -7.66 -0.19
C LEU A 21 -8.16 -8.56 0.79
N CYS A 22 -7.04 -8.09 1.34
CA CYS A 22 -6.28 -8.81 2.36
C CYS A 22 -7.09 -9.01 3.65
N VAL A 23 -7.85 -8.00 4.09
CA VAL A 23 -8.72 -8.12 5.27
C VAL A 23 -9.85 -9.11 5.03
N VAL A 24 -10.52 -9.05 3.88
CA VAL A 24 -11.59 -10.01 3.51
C VAL A 24 -11.03 -11.43 3.42
N TYR A 25 -9.85 -11.60 2.83
CA TYR A 25 -9.18 -12.91 2.77
C TYR A 25 -8.84 -13.44 4.17
N GLY A 26 -8.34 -12.58 5.06
CA GLY A 26 -8.06 -12.93 6.46
C GLY A 26 -9.29 -13.30 7.28
N LEU A 27 -10.48 -12.83 6.90
CA LEU A 27 -11.77 -13.20 7.51
C LEU A 27 -12.30 -14.55 7.02
N ILE A 28 -12.01 -14.92 5.76
CA ILE A 28 -12.47 -16.16 5.14
C ILE A 28 -11.47 -17.31 5.39
N ALA A 29 -10.19 -16.99 5.54
CA ALA A 29 -9.14 -17.97 5.77
C ALA A 29 -9.17 -18.48 7.24
N PRO A 30 -9.03 -19.80 7.48
CA PRO A 30 -9.01 -20.38 8.83
C PRO A 30 -7.76 -20.00 9.64
N GLU A 31 -7.87 -20.03 10.97
CA GLU A 31 -6.91 -19.59 12.02
C GLU A 31 -5.46 -20.11 11.91
N ASN A 32 -5.15 -21.00 10.96
CA ASN A 32 -3.82 -21.59 10.78
C ASN A 32 -2.93 -20.84 9.77
N LEU A 33 -3.42 -19.75 9.17
CA LEU A 33 -2.64 -18.95 8.23
C LEU A 33 -2.04 -17.72 8.92
N HIS A 34 -0.72 -17.70 8.97
CA HIS A 34 0.19 -16.61 9.38
C HIS A 34 -0.07 -15.21 8.74
N ALA A 35 -1.17 -15.00 8.01
CA ALA A 35 -1.55 -13.73 7.41
C ALA A 35 -1.85 -12.63 8.46
N GLN A 36 -2.33 -13.01 9.65
CA GLN A 36 -2.51 -12.07 10.76
C GLN A 36 -1.17 -11.55 11.29
N ALA A 37 -0.22 -12.45 11.52
CA ALA A 37 1.13 -12.09 11.97
C ALA A 37 1.88 -11.26 10.92
N LEU A 38 1.60 -11.47 9.63
CA LEU A 38 2.18 -10.67 8.54
C LEU A 38 1.58 -9.26 8.52
N LEU A 39 0.27 -9.11 8.76
CA LEU A 39 -0.36 -7.80 8.95
C LEU A 39 0.18 -7.06 10.20
N GLU A 40 0.36 -7.77 11.32
CA GLU A 40 0.93 -7.21 12.56
C GLU A 40 2.43 -6.83 12.41
N GLN A 41 3.20 -7.59 11.62
CA GLN A 41 4.60 -7.25 11.33
C GLN A 41 4.74 -6.06 10.38
N LEU A 42 3.85 -5.93 9.40
CA LEU A 42 3.85 -4.78 8.49
C LEU A 42 3.29 -3.52 9.12
N LEU A 43 2.35 -3.63 10.07
CA LEU A 43 1.75 -2.51 10.79
C LEU A 43 1.80 -2.74 12.31
N PRO A 44 2.85 -2.26 13.01
CA PRO A 44 3.07 -2.53 14.44
C PRO A 44 2.00 -1.94 15.38
N ALA A 45 1.08 -1.11 14.88
CA ALA A 45 -0.06 -0.56 15.62
C ALA A 45 -1.41 -1.24 15.28
N PHE A 46 -1.41 -2.25 14.40
CA PHE A 46 -2.62 -2.92 13.95
C PHE A 46 -3.06 -3.97 14.97
N GLN A 47 -4.20 -3.74 15.63
CA GLN A 47 -4.88 -4.77 16.40
C GLN A 47 -5.91 -5.46 15.50
N TRP A 48 -5.75 -6.77 15.33
CA TRP A 48 -6.67 -7.57 14.53
C TRP A 48 -8.07 -7.58 15.16
N LEU A 49 -9.10 -7.42 14.34
CA LEU A 49 -10.52 -7.42 14.74
C LEU A 49 -11.03 -6.22 15.57
N THR A 50 -10.26 -5.13 15.70
CA THR A 50 -10.75 -3.86 16.29
C THR A 50 -11.06 -2.83 15.22
N TRP A 51 -12.23 -2.18 15.31
CA TRP A 51 -12.63 -1.04 14.48
C TRP A 51 -11.54 0.05 14.29
N PRO A 52 -10.82 0.49 15.34
CA PRO A 52 -9.75 1.47 15.17
C PRO A 52 -8.54 0.91 14.42
N GLY A 53 -8.18 -0.37 14.64
CA GLY A 53 -7.08 -1.03 13.94
C GLY A 53 -7.31 -1.07 12.43
N PHE A 54 -8.52 -1.42 11.98
CA PHE A 54 -8.90 -1.43 10.57
C PHE A 54 -8.75 -0.06 9.89
N LEU A 55 -9.24 1.01 10.53
CA LEU A 55 -9.12 2.38 10.00
C LEU A 55 -7.67 2.85 9.92
N LEU A 56 -6.86 2.53 10.95
CA LEU A 56 -5.43 2.81 10.96
C LEU A 56 -4.72 2.06 9.83
N GLY A 57 -5.04 0.77 9.63
CA GLY A 57 -4.42 -0.01 8.57
C GLY A 57 -4.78 0.43 7.16
N LEU A 58 -6.02 0.89 6.96
CA LEU A 58 -6.44 1.49 5.70
C LEU A 58 -5.68 2.79 5.42
N ALA A 59 -5.54 3.64 6.44
CA ALA A 59 -4.83 4.91 6.34
C ALA A 59 -3.34 4.72 6.07
N GLU A 60 -2.67 3.80 6.80
CA GLU A 60 -1.27 3.48 6.56
C GLU A 60 -1.06 2.87 5.18
N SER A 61 -1.89 1.91 4.76
CA SER A 61 -1.80 1.31 3.42
C SER A 61 -1.94 2.35 2.31
N PHE A 62 -2.88 3.30 2.46
CA PHE A 62 -3.03 4.42 1.53
C PHE A 62 -1.78 5.32 1.51
N LEU A 63 -1.25 5.68 2.69
CA LEU A 63 -0.06 6.53 2.82
C LEU A 63 1.17 5.86 2.20
N TYR A 64 1.38 4.56 2.43
CA TYR A 64 2.46 3.79 1.82
C TYR A 64 2.34 3.74 0.29
N GLY A 65 1.13 3.51 -0.25
CA GLY A 65 0.88 3.54 -1.69
C GLY A 65 1.15 4.93 -2.31
N ALA A 66 0.67 5.99 -1.66
CA ALA A 66 0.91 7.36 -2.10
C ALA A 66 2.40 7.73 -2.06
N TYR A 67 3.10 7.33 -0.99
CA TYR A 67 4.54 7.49 -0.82
C TYR A 67 5.32 6.77 -1.93
N ALA A 68 4.96 5.52 -2.24
CA ALA A 68 5.57 4.77 -3.34
C ALA A 68 5.45 5.52 -4.66
N GLY A 69 4.27 6.06 -4.99
CA GLY A 69 4.10 6.88 -6.19
C GLY A 69 4.91 8.19 -6.16
N LEU A 70 5.03 8.82 -4.98
CA LEU A 70 5.74 10.08 -4.81
C LEU A 70 7.25 9.90 -5.01
N VAL A 71 7.80 8.77 -4.58
CA VAL A 71 9.21 8.42 -4.74
C VAL A 71 9.49 7.83 -6.12
N PHE A 72 8.62 6.95 -6.61
CA PHE A 72 8.83 6.25 -7.88
C PHE A 72 8.79 7.19 -9.08
N CYS A 73 7.81 8.09 -9.17
CA CYS A 73 7.67 9.01 -10.31
C CYS A 73 8.89 9.92 -10.57
N PRO A 74 9.47 10.63 -9.59
CA PRO A 74 10.65 11.46 -9.82
C PRO A 74 11.88 10.62 -10.15
N VAL A 75 12.04 9.44 -9.53
CA VAL A 75 13.14 8.51 -9.85
C VAL A 75 13.01 8.02 -11.29
N TYR A 76 11.82 7.58 -11.70
CA TYR A 76 11.54 7.17 -13.08
C TYR A 76 11.76 8.31 -14.07
N ASN A 77 11.22 9.51 -13.80
CA ASN A 77 11.40 10.66 -14.68
C ASN A 77 12.87 11.07 -14.81
N TRP A 78 13.67 10.94 -13.74
CA TRP A 78 15.10 11.19 -13.76
C TRP A 78 15.88 10.16 -14.58
N LEU A 79 15.60 8.87 -14.36
CA LEU A 79 16.18 7.76 -15.13
C LEU A 79 15.82 7.86 -16.61
N ASN A 80 14.56 8.14 -16.92
CA ASN A 80 14.08 8.31 -18.29
C ASN A 80 14.75 9.52 -18.98
N ARG A 81 15.01 10.60 -18.23
CA ARG A 81 15.74 11.77 -18.77
C ARG A 81 17.25 11.50 -18.97
N ARG A 82 17.85 10.60 -18.16
CA ARG A 82 19.26 10.20 -18.24
C ARG A 82 19.53 9.14 -19.32
N TRP A 83 18.62 8.17 -19.48
CA TRP A 83 18.85 6.96 -20.28
C TRP A 83 17.77 6.69 -21.34
N GLY A 84 16.62 7.37 -21.31
CA GLY A 84 15.52 7.18 -22.27
C GLY A 84 15.71 7.87 -23.62
N ARG A 85 16.93 8.33 -23.94
CA ARG A 85 17.33 8.79 -25.26
C ARG A 85 18.19 7.71 -25.91
N GLY A 86 17.51 6.73 -26.50
CA GLY A 86 17.99 5.87 -27.59
C GLY A 86 17.05 6.02 -28.76
#